data_AF-M4Q8A6-F1
#
_entry.id   AF-M4Q8A6-F1
#
_cell.length_a   1.000
_cell.length_b   1.000
_cell.length_c   1.000
_cell.angle_alpha   90.00
_cell.angle_beta   90.00
_cell.angle_gamma   90.00
#
_symmetry.space_group_name_H-M   'P 1'
#
loop_
_entity.id
_entity.type
_entity.pdbx_description
1 polymer ?
#
loop_
_entity_poly.entity_id
_entity_poly.type
_entity_poly.pdbx_seq_one_letter_code
_entity_poly.pdbx_strand_id
1 'polypeptide(L)'
;MNTYVITFQALNTKKEKITCSAFVHSETLFLAVHSFEDKNRGRGYVITSVSELLSEELTAKNSLKKNINFWFNECGLSKSEVINEVINWKNFAYTLKELEEAKNEAIRELRS
;
A
#
# COMPACT_ATOMS: atom_id res chain seq x y z
N MET A 1 -8.25 2.84 14.31
CA MET A 1 -9.31 2.46 13.34
C MET A 1 -8.60 2.21 12.03
N ASN A 2 -8.62 0.98 11.56
CA ASN A 2 -7.80 0.54 10.45
C ASN A 2 -8.65 0.56 9.17
N THR A 3 -8.00 0.71 8.04
CA THR A 3 -8.68 0.62 6.74
C THR A 3 -8.49 -0.79 6.21
N TYR A 4 -9.56 -1.45 5.81
CA TYR A 4 -9.52 -2.76 5.18
C TYR A 4 -9.97 -2.63 3.73
N VAL A 5 -9.23 -3.29 2.83
CA VAL A 5 -9.59 -3.40 1.42
C VAL A 5 -10.24 -4.77 1.22
N ILE A 6 -11.53 -4.77 0.88
CA ILE A 6 -12.29 -5.97 0.52
C ILE A 6 -12.36 -6.01 -1.00
N THR A 7 -11.73 -7.01 -1.61
CA THR A 7 -11.88 -7.29 -3.04
C THR A 7 -12.95 -8.34 -3.23
N PHE A 8 -13.86 -8.11 -4.17
CA PHE A 8 -14.98 -9.00 -4.43
C PHE A 8 -15.31 -9.03 -5.92
N GLN A 9 -15.91 -10.13 -6.37
CA GLN A 9 -16.48 -10.25 -7.70
C GLN A 9 -17.98 -9.99 -7.65
N ALA A 10 -18.48 -9.28 -8.65
CA ALA A 10 -19.91 -9.05 -8.86
C ALA A 10 -20.25 -9.16 -10.35
N LEU A 11 -21.54 -9.19 -10.67
CA LEU A 11 -22.01 -9.10 -12.05
C LEU A 11 -22.32 -7.65 -12.40
N ASN A 12 -21.83 -7.19 -13.55
CA ASN A 12 -22.25 -5.90 -14.10
C ASN A 12 -23.67 -6.00 -14.72
N THR A 13 -24.18 -4.89 -15.25
CA THR A 13 -25.50 -4.84 -15.90
C THR A 13 -25.63 -5.75 -17.13
N LYS A 14 -24.51 -6.17 -17.72
CA LYS A 14 -24.42 -7.11 -18.85
C LYS A 14 -24.23 -8.56 -18.42
N LYS A 15 -24.29 -8.86 -17.11
CA LYS A 15 -24.03 -10.19 -16.52
C LYS A 15 -22.60 -10.70 -16.70
N GLU A 16 -21.63 -9.80 -16.87
CA GLU A 16 -20.21 -10.14 -16.91
C GLU A 16 -19.62 -10.05 -15.50
N LYS A 17 -18.70 -10.96 -15.16
CA LYS A 17 -17.97 -10.91 -13.89
C LYS A 17 -16.99 -9.75 -13.92
N ILE A 18 -17.09 -8.88 -12.93
CA ILE A 18 -16.16 -7.78 -12.69
C ILE A 18 -15.54 -7.91 -11.31
N THR A 19 -14.29 -7.47 -11.18
CA THR A 19 -13.58 -7.38 -9.91
C THR A 19 -13.72 -5.96 -9.37
N CYS A 20 -14.17 -5.84 -8.13
CA CYS A 20 -14.40 -4.59 -7.43
C CYS A 20 -13.62 -4.58 -6.11
N SER A 21 -13.32 -3.38 -5.61
CA SER A 21 -12.70 -3.20 -4.30
C SER A 21 -13.49 -2.19 -3.48
N ALA A 22 -13.67 -2.47 -2.18
CA ALA A 22 -14.29 -1.58 -1.22
C ALA A 22 -13.33 -1.29 -0.06
N PHE A 23 -13.30 -0.03 0.37
CA PHE A 23 -12.54 0.41 1.54
C PHE A 23 -13.48 0.51 2.73
N VAL A 24 -13.19 -0.24 3.80
CA VAL A 24 -14.00 -0.31 5.01
C VAL A 24 -13.15 0.08 6.20
N HIS A 25 -13.60 1.07 6.96
CA HIS A 25 -12.92 1.48 8.19
C HIS A 25 -13.52 0.70 9.35
N SER A 26 -12.68 -0.02 10.11
CA SER A 26 -13.14 -0.81 11.24
C SER A 26 -12.04 -1.01 12.29
N GLU A 27 -12.40 -1.49 13.47
CA GLU A 27 -11.44 -1.84 14.51
C GLU A 27 -10.76 -3.19 14.25
N THR A 28 -11.46 -4.10 13.55
CA THR A 28 -10.94 -5.44 13.24
C THR A 28 -11.35 -5.88 11.84
N LEU A 29 -10.58 -6.80 11.26
CA LEU A 29 -10.89 -7.48 10.00
C LEU A 29 -12.30 -8.10 10.02
N PHE A 30 -12.64 -8.77 11.13
CA PHE A 30 -13.94 -9.43 11.30
C PHE A 30 -15.10 -8.44 11.21
N LEU A 31 -15.01 -7.32 11.93
CA LEU A 31 -16.04 -6.28 11.89
C LEU A 31 -16.12 -5.60 10.52
N ALA A 32 -14.99 -5.43 9.83
CA ALA A 32 -14.97 -4.89 8.47
C ALA A 32 -15.71 -5.80 7.48
N VAL A 33 -15.46 -7.11 7.53
CA VAL A 33 -16.15 -8.10 6.69
C VAL A 33 -17.64 -8.13 7.03
N HIS A 34 -18.00 -8.25 8.31
CA HIS A 34 -19.41 -8.31 8.71
C HIS A 34 -20.19 -7.07 8.29
N SER A 35 -19.62 -5.87 8.49
CA SER A 35 -20.24 -4.61 8.07
C SER A 35 -20.43 -4.54 6.55
N PHE A 36 -19.44 -5.01 5.79
CA PHE A 36 -19.54 -5.10 4.34
C PHE A 36 -20.61 -6.10 3.91
N GLU A 37 -20.67 -7.27 4.55
CA GLU A 37 -21.64 -8.31 4.21
C GLU A 37 -23.07 -7.89 4.48
N ASP A 38 -23.33 -7.29 5.65
CA ASP A 38 -24.64 -6.77 6.03
C ASP A 38 -25.14 -5.71 5.05
N LYS A 39 -24.28 -4.77 4.66
CA LYS A 39 -24.62 -3.69 3.74
C LYS A 39 -24.94 -4.18 2.32
N ASN A 40 -24.32 -5.28 1.91
CA ASN A 40 -24.43 -5.81 0.56
C ASN A 40 -25.28 -7.08 0.45
N ARG A 41 -25.92 -7.51 1.54
CA ARG A 41 -26.73 -8.72 1.60
C ARG A 41 -27.75 -8.78 0.45
N GLY A 42 -27.77 -9.91 -0.25
CA GLY A 42 -28.67 -10.13 -1.40
C GLY A 42 -28.25 -9.49 -2.72
N ARG A 43 -27.09 -8.80 -2.79
CA ARG A 43 -26.62 -8.14 -4.02
C ARG A 43 -25.81 -9.02 -4.97
N GLY A 44 -25.61 -10.29 -4.64
CA GLY A 44 -24.92 -11.25 -5.52
C GLY A 44 -23.46 -10.90 -5.78
N TYR A 45 -22.62 -11.02 -4.75
CA TYR A 45 -21.17 -10.85 -4.83
C TYR A 45 -20.45 -12.03 -4.17
N VAL A 46 -19.15 -12.16 -4.45
CA VAL A 46 -18.26 -13.12 -3.79
C VAL A 46 -16.99 -12.39 -3.36
N ILE A 47 -16.72 -12.34 -2.06
CA ILE A 47 -15.45 -11.80 -1.56
C ILE A 47 -14.32 -12.73 -2.03
N THR A 48 -13.29 -12.16 -2.65
CA THR A 48 -12.12 -12.89 -3.15
C THR A 48 -10.90 -12.69 -2.27
N SER A 49 -10.75 -11.52 -1.64
CA SER A 49 -9.68 -11.25 -0.68
C SER A 49 -10.06 -10.12 0.26
N VAL A 50 -9.47 -10.16 1.46
CA VAL A 50 -9.53 -9.06 2.42
C VAL A 50 -8.13 -8.81 2.94
N SER A 51 -7.69 -7.57 2.88
CA SER A 51 -6.38 -7.16 3.41
C SER A 51 -6.54 -5.90 4.24
N GLU A 52 -5.82 -5.84 5.36
CA GLU A 52 -5.62 -4.58 6.06
C GLU A 52 -4.77 -3.66 5.18
N LEU A 53 -5.27 -2.48 4.90
CA LEU A 53 -4.48 -1.39 4.34
C LEU A 53 -3.57 -0.89 5.47
N LEU A 54 -2.40 -1.52 5.58
CA LEU A 54 -1.35 -1.05 6.46
C LEU A 54 -0.92 0.33 5.96
N SER A 55 -1.41 1.39 6.59
CA SER A 55 -1.00 2.77 6.29
C SER A 55 0.51 2.93 6.40
N GLU A 56 1.15 2.13 7.24
CA GLU A 56 2.61 2.01 7.35
C GLU A 56 3.25 1.56 6.02
N GLU A 57 2.67 0.61 5.29
CA GLU A 57 3.18 0.16 3.97
C GLU A 57 3.08 1.22 2.88
N LEU A 58 2.19 2.20 3.07
CA LEU A 58 2.02 3.33 2.16
C LEU A 58 2.89 4.52 2.53
N THR A 59 3.68 4.47 3.60
CA THR A 59 4.55 5.59 3.98
C THR A 59 5.68 5.82 2.97
N ALA A 60 6.11 7.08 2.85
CA ALA A 60 7.30 7.44 2.07
C ALA A 60 8.53 6.61 2.49
N LYS A 61 8.66 6.32 3.79
CA LYS A 61 9.73 5.48 4.34
C LYS A 61 9.72 4.06 3.77
N ASN A 62 8.59 3.36 3.84
CA ASN A 62 8.51 1.98 3.37
C ASN A 62 8.60 1.90 1.84
N SER A 63 8.07 2.90 1.13
CA SER A 63 8.26 3.05 -0.31
C SER A 63 9.74 3.21 -0.68
N LEU A 64 10.45 4.11 -0.01
CA LEU A 64 11.88 4.32 -0.22
C LEU A 64 12.71 3.09 0.13
N LYS A 65 12.37 2.38 1.20
CA LYS A 65 13.07 1.14 1.59
C LYS A 65 12.95 0.04 0.52
N LYS A 66 11.78 -0.09 -0.11
CA LYS A 66 11.59 -1.00 -1.26
C LYS A 66 12.45 -0.58 -2.45
N ASN A 67 12.54 0.72 -2.74
CA ASN A 67 13.42 1.23 -3.80
C ASN A 67 14.90 0.98 -3.52
N ILE A 68 15.34 1.19 -2.27
CA ILE A 68 16.72 0.90 -1.85
C ILE A 68 17.06 -0.58 -2.05
N ASN A 69 16.17 -1.48 -1.61
CA ASN A 69 16.35 -2.92 -1.83
C ASN A 69 16.42 -3.27 -3.32
N PHE A 70 15.57 -2.65 -4.16
CA PHE A 70 15.61 -2.82 -5.60
C PHE A 70 16.95 -2.35 -6.20
N TRP A 71 17.44 -1.17 -5.80
CA TRP A 71 18.71 -0.63 -6.28
C TRP A 71 19.91 -1.50 -5.89
N PHE A 72 19.93 -2.06 -4.69
CA PHE A 72 20.98 -2.98 -4.28
C PHE A 72 20.89 -4.33 -4.99
N ASN A 73 19.72 -4.97 -4.94
CA ASN A 73 19.59 -6.38 -5.32
C ASN A 73 19.40 -6.57 -6.83
N GLU A 74 18.60 -5.70 -7.46
CA GLU A 74 18.23 -5.84 -8.87
C GLU A 74 19.12 -4.98 -9.78
N CYS A 75 19.57 -3.81 -9.31
CA CYS A 75 20.46 -2.93 -10.09
C CYS A 75 21.95 -3.10 -9.74
N GLY A 76 22.29 -3.76 -8.62
CA GLY A 76 23.67 -3.99 -8.22
C GLY A 76 24.44 -2.71 -7.85
N LEU A 77 23.74 -1.64 -7.48
CA LEU A 77 24.37 -0.36 -7.17
C LEU A 77 25.21 -0.43 -5.88
N SER A 78 26.33 0.29 -5.88
CA SER A 78 27.16 0.46 -4.68
C SER A 78 26.48 1.36 -3.64
N LYS A 79 26.92 1.30 -2.38
CA LYS A 79 26.36 2.11 -1.28
C LYS A 79 26.39 3.61 -1.61
N SER A 80 27.43 4.10 -2.27
CA SER A 80 27.54 5.50 -2.72
C SER A 80 26.53 5.88 -3.79
N GLU A 81 26.28 4.99 -4.75
CA GLU A 81 25.32 5.21 -5.84
C GLU A 81 23.89 5.19 -5.31
N VAL A 82 23.58 4.24 -4.42
CA VAL A 82 22.27 4.18 -3.72
C VAL A 82 22.02 5.46 -2.92
N ILE A 83 23.01 6.00 -2.22
CA ILE A 83 22.85 7.28 -1.50
C ILE A 83 22.50 8.41 -2.47
N ASN A 84 23.13 8.46 -3.64
CA ASN A 84 22.81 9.46 -4.67
C ASN A 84 21.37 9.29 -5.20
N GLU A 85 20.91 8.05 -5.42
CA GLU A 85 19.52 7.77 -5.81
C GLU A 85 18.52 8.18 -4.71
N VAL A 86 18.84 7.93 -3.44
CA VAL A 86 18.01 8.39 -2.31
C VAL A 86 17.88 9.93 -2.29
N ILE A 87 18.98 10.65 -2.49
CA ILE A 87 18.97 12.12 -2.53
C ILE A 87 18.07 12.62 -3.67
N ASN A 88 18.19 12.02 -4.85
CA ASN A 88 17.44 12.40 -6.05
C ASN A 88 16.01 11.84 -6.08
N TRP A 89 15.66 10.94 -5.16
CA TRP A 89 14.35 10.32 -5.10
C TRP A 89 13.23 11.36 -4.95
N LYS A 90 12.21 11.25 -5.79
CA LYS A 90 11.01 12.08 -5.78
C LYS A 90 9.80 11.19 -5.99
N ASN A 91 8.73 11.43 -5.24
CA ASN A 91 7.47 10.72 -5.42
C ASN A 91 6.30 11.65 -5.12
N PHE A 92 5.44 11.88 -6.12
CA PHE A 92 4.30 12.80 -6.03
C PHE A 92 3.18 12.30 -5.11
N ALA A 93 3.24 11.03 -4.69
CA ALA A 93 2.28 10.46 -3.74
C ALA A 93 2.46 10.97 -2.30
N TYR A 94 3.58 11.64 -1.99
CA TYR A 94 3.93 12.06 -0.62
C TYR A 94 4.17 13.56 -0.51
N THR A 95 3.95 14.10 0.68
CA THR A 95 4.30 15.49 0.97
C THR A 95 5.81 15.69 1.02
N LEU A 96 6.27 16.94 0.81
CA LEU A 96 7.69 17.27 0.91
C LEU A 96 8.29 16.89 2.27
N LYS A 97 7.51 17.05 3.35
CA LYS A 97 7.94 16.69 4.69
C LYS A 97 8.20 15.19 4.82
N GLU A 98 7.26 14.36 4.37
CA GLU A 98 7.41 12.89 4.41
C GLU A 98 8.58 12.40 3.56
N LEU A 99 8.81 13.04 2.40
CA LEU A 99 9.95 12.73 1.54
C LEU A 99 11.28 13.04 2.23
N GLU A 100 11.42 14.23 2.83
CA GLU A 100 12.65 14.63 3.51
C GLU A 100 12.91 13.78 4.76
N GLU A 101 11.89 13.47 5.56
CA GLU A 101 12.01 12.58 6.71
C GLU A 101 12.48 11.17 6.29
N ALA A 102 11.87 10.61 5.25
CA ALA A 102 12.26 9.30 4.71
C ALA A 102 13.71 9.29 4.18
N LYS A 103 14.11 10.32 3.43
CA LYS A 103 15.47 10.44 2.89
C LYS A 103 16.52 10.53 3.99
N ASN A 104 16.30 11.41 4.97
CA ASN A 104 17.25 11.62 6.06
C ASN A 104 17.46 10.35 6.88
N GLU A 105 16.37 9.63 7.16
CA GLU A 105 16.45 8.36 7.87
C GLU A 105 17.18 7.28 7.05
N ALA A 106 16.83 7.13 5.77
CA ALA A 106 17.49 6.17 4.88
C ALA A 106 18.99 6.45 4.72
N ILE A 107 19.39 7.72 4.53
CA ILE A 107 20.81 8.09 4.43
C ILE A 107 21.55 7.81 5.75
N ARG A 108 20.91 8.05 6.90
CA ARG A 108 21.48 7.73 8.22
C ARG A 108 21.73 6.24 8.35
N GLU A 109 20.77 5.40 7.98
CA GLU A 109 20.91 3.94 7.99
C GLU A 109 22.00 3.45 7.00
N LEU A 110 22.08 4.05 5.81
CA LEU A 110 23.11 3.73 4.81
C LEU A 110 24.50 4.27 5.15
N ARG A 111 24.66 5.13 6.15
CA ARG A 111 25.98 5.62 6.59
C ARG A 111 26.47 4.94 7.85
N SER A 112 25.57 4.28 8.59
CA SER A 112 25.91 3.33 9.65
C SER A 112 26.55 2.06 9.08
#